data_AF-A0A951Q4K5-F1
#
_entry.id   AF-A0A951Q4K5-F1
#
_cell.length_a   1.000
_cell.length_b   1.000
_cell.length_c   1.000
_cell.angle_alpha   90.00
_cell.angle_beta   90.00
_cell.angle_gamma   90.00
#
_symmetry.space_group_name_H-M   'P 1'
#
loop_
_entity.id
_entity.type
_entity.pdbx_description
1 polymer ?
#
loop_
_entity_poly.entity_id
_entity_poly.type
_entity_poly.pdbx_seq_one_letter_code
_entity_poly.pdbx_strand_id
1 'polypeptide(L)' 'MQLTVKGFLSTLTSDQRWGVMVEFDEVEPEKFGRLVAAAPDWVQWMG' A
#
# COMPACT_ATOMS: atom_id res chain seq x y z
N MET A 1 -0.86 -18.90 -6.77
CA MET A 1 -0.05 -18.18 -5.77
C MET A 1 -0.63 -16.78 -5.68
N GLN A 2 -1.40 -16.46 -4.64
CA GLN A 2 -1.94 -15.10 -4.47
C GLN A 2 -0.84 -14.21 -3.91
N LEU A 3 -0.41 -13.21 -4.68
CA LEU A 3 0.44 -12.14 -4.17
C LEU A 3 -0.41 -11.27 -3.23
N THR A 4 -0.02 -11.19 -1.97
CA THR A 4 -0.62 -10.23 -1.04
C THR A 4 -0.13 -8.83 -1.37
N VAL A 5 -0.91 -7.79 -1.06
CA VAL A 5 -0.48 -6.39 -1.22
C VAL A 5 0.87 -6.16 -0.51
N LYS A 6 1.02 -6.71 0.70
CA LYS A 6 2.29 -6.67 1.44
C LYS A 6 3.44 -7.35 0.68
N GLY A 7 3.19 -8.50 0.05
CA GLY A 7 4.18 -9.20 -0.76
C GLY A 7 4.61 -8.40 -1.99
N PHE A 8 3.67 -7.75 -2.67
CA PHE A 8 3.96 -6.84 -3.78
C PHE A 8 4.77 -5.63 -3.32
N LEU A 9 4.33 -4.94 -2.26
CA LEU A 9 5.06 -3.78 -1.73
C LEU A 9 6.49 -4.13 -1.30
N SER A 10 6.70 -5.35 -0.78
CA SER A 10 8.03 -5.81 -0.36
C SER A 10 9.05 -5.93 -1.50
N THR A 11 8.62 -5.99 -2.78
CA THR A 11 9.53 -6.00 -3.94
C THR A 11 9.95 -4.61 -4.38
N LEU A 12 9.34 -3.56 -3.81
CA LEU A 12 9.59 -2.16 -4.16
C LEU A 12 10.58 -1.53 -3.17
N THR A 13 11.28 -0.49 -3.64
CA THR A 13 12.01 0.42 -2.75
C THR A 13 11.04 1.25 -1.91
N SER A 14 11.53 1.83 -0.82
CA SER A 14 10.72 2.69 0.07
C SER A 14 9.97 3.77 -0.71
N ASP A 15 10.68 4.54 -1.54
CA ASP A 15 10.10 5.60 -2.39
C ASP A 15 9.04 5.07 -3.36
N GLN A 16 9.26 3.89 -3.95
CA GLN A 16 8.31 3.28 -4.87
C GLN A 16 7.04 2.81 -4.16
N ARG A 17 7.15 2.27 -2.93
CA ARG A 17 5.97 1.94 -2.13
C ARG A 17 5.14 3.19 -1.89
N TRP A 18 5.79 4.29 -1.49
CA TRP A 18 5.10 5.56 -1.27
C TRP A 18 4.42 6.08 -2.54
N GLY A 19 5.09 6.02 -3.68
CA GLY A 19 4.51 6.40 -4.97
C GLY A 19 3.24 5.59 -5.31
N VAL A 20 3.25 4.27 -5.08
CA VAL A 20 2.06 3.42 -5.29
C VAL A 20 0.92 3.81 -4.35
N MET A 21 1.21 4.12 -3.09
CA MET A 21 0.16 4.49 -2.12
C MET A 21 -0.46 5.84 -2.43
N VAL A 22 0.33 6.82 -2.89
CA VAL A 22 -0.16 8.12 -3.35
C VAL A 22 -1.07 7.95 -4.58
N GLU A 23 -0.60 7.23 -5.60
CA GLU A 23 -1.38 6.97 -6.81
C GLU A 23 -2.68 6.21 -6.50
N PHE A 24 -2.62 5.24 -5.57
CA PHE A 24 -3.80 4.47 -5.20
C PHE A 24 -4.83 5.30 -4.43
N ASP A 25 -4.40 6.21 -3.55
CA ASP A 25 -5.29 7.18 -2.89
C ASP A 25 -5.94 8.14 -3.89
N GLU A 26 -5.19 8.60 -4.90
CA GLU A 26 -5.73 9.49 -5.94
C GLU A 26 -6.76 8.81 -6.85
N VAL A 27 -6.48 7.58 -7.30
CA VAL A 27 -7.33 6.88 -8.27
C VAL A 27 -8.53 6.19 -7.61
N GLU A 28 -8.38 5.68 -6.38
CA GLU A 28 -9.37 4.86 -5.69
C GLU A 28 -9.46 5.17 -4.17
N PRO A 29 -9.77 6.43 -3.77
CA PRO A 29 -9.67 6.90 -2.38
C PRO A 29 -10.53 6.08 -1.40
N GLU A 30 -11.72 5.63 -1.83
CA GLU A 30 -12.58 4.80 -0.98
C GLU A 30 -11.99 3.42 -0.68
N LYS A 31 -11.34 2.80 -1.68
CA LYS A 31 -10.69 1.49 -1.52
C LYS A 31 -9.39 1.64 -0.74
N PHE A 32 -8.66 2.73 -0.96
CA PHE A 32 -7.51 3.11 -0.16
C PHE A 32 -7.88 3.23 1.33
N GLY A 33 -8.93 3.97 1.65
CA GLY A 33 -9.43 4.11 3.03
C GLY A 33 -9.77 2.77 3.69
N ARG A 34 -10.39 1.84 2.95
CA ARG A 34 -10.68 0.47 3.45
C ARG A 34 -9.40 -0.33 3.67
N LEU A 35 -8.41 -0.22 2.79
CA LEU A 35 -7.13 -0.91 2.90
C LEU A 35 -6.35 -0.42 4.12
N VAL A 36 -6.29 0.90 4.33
CA VAL A 36 -5.67 1.53 5.51
C VAL A 36 -6.39 1.12 6.80
N ALA A 37 -7.73 1.10 6.80
CA ALA A 37 -8.50 0.65 7.95
C ALA A 37 -8.30 -0.83 8.28
N ALA A 38 -8.13 -1.68 7.26
CA ALA A 38 -7.90 -3.11 7.42
C ALA A 38 -6.47 -3.44 7.88
N ALA A 39 -5.51 -2.56 7.62
CA ALA A 39 -4.10 -2.73 7.96
C ALA A 39 -3.56 -1.47 8.65
N PRO A 40 -3.93 -1.17 9.90
CA PRO A 40 -3.55 0.08 10.58
C PRO A 40 -2.02 0.29 10.68
N ASP A 41 -1.23 -0.79 10.66
CA ASP A 41 0.24 -0.74 10.72
C ASP A 41 0.91 -0.60 9.34
N TRP A 42 0.15 -0.36 8.26
CA TRP A 42 0.67 -0.32 6.89
C TRP A 42 1.82 0.67 6.74
N VAL A 43 1.79 1.81 7.45
CA VAL A 43 2.84 2.84 7.45
C VAL A 43 4.19 2.26 7.90
N GLN A 44 4.20 1.29 8.83
CA GLN A 44 5.44 0.62 9.25
C GLN A 44 6.05 -0.25 8.12
N TRP A 45 5.25 -0.71 7.17
CA TRP A 45 5.72 -1.49 6.01
C TRP A 45 6.31 -0.60 4.91
N MET A 46 6.09 0.70 5.00
CA MET A 46 6.58 1.70 4.04
C MET A 46 8.01 2.15 4.33
N GLY A 47 8.66 1.61 5.39
CA GLY A 47 10.08 1.76 5.68
C GLY A 47 10.97 1.08 4.65
#